data_AF-A0A7S1SK29-F1
#
_entry.id   AF-A0A7S1SK29-F1
#
_cell.length_a   1.000
_cell.length_b   1.000
_cell.length_c   1.000
_cell.angle_alpha   90.00
_cell.angle_beta   90.00
_cell.angle_gamma   90.00
#
_symmetry.space_group_name_H-M   'P 1'
#
loop_
_entity.id
_entity.type
_entity.pdbx_description
1 polymer ?
#
loop_
_entity_poly.entity_id
_entity_poly.type
_entity_poly.pdbx_seq_one_letter_code
_entity_poly.pdbx_strand_id
1 'polypeptide(L)'
;QLRSIVIQVVLATDMSMHFELLTQFQAKVVDASALCGLTSRQKWEAMDQAQKVLTIQIAMKVSDIGACALPIEQHMEWNSRMQEEFFKQGDRERAHGLPPSFLMDRRKPGVQNGKNQVGFFKFIVLPLMSAWVKVFPECQSMLNQAQANHKHWEFLASADLDAGGEELISLRASDKQ
;
A
#
# COMPACT_ATOMS: atom_id res chain seq x y z
N GLN A 1 27.67 14.28 -2.50
CA GLN A 1 26.25 14.66 -2.30
C GLN A 1 25.28 13.57 -2.79
N LEU A 2 25.36 13.12 -4.06
CA LEU A 2 24.47 12.07 -4.60
C LEU A 2 24.39 10.78 -3.75
N ARG A 3 25.53 10.19 -3.37
CA ARG A 3 25.58 8.98 -2.53
C ARG A 3 24.75 9.11 -1.25
N SER A 4 24.81 10.26 -0.57
CA SER A 4 24.06 10.49 0.67
C SER A 4 22.56 10.49 0.42
N ILE A 5 22.11 11.12 -0.66
CA ILE A 5 20.70 11.16 -1.05
C ILE A 5 20.22 9.75 -1.38
N VAL A 6 20.98 8.99 -2.17
CA VAL A 6 20.63 7.60 -2.51
C VAL A 6 20.47 6.75 -1.27
N ILE A 7 21.40 6.83 -0.31
CA ILE A 7 21.30 6.10 0.95
C ILE A 7 20.00 6.47 1.69
N GLN A 8 19.69 7.76 1.81
CA GLN A 8 18.49 8.22 2.50
C GLN A 8 17.19 7.79 1.81
N VAL A 9 17.18 7.72 0.48
CA VAL A 9 16.02 7.30 -0.31
C VAL A 9 15.81 5.80 -0.22
N VAL A 10 16.88 4.99 -0.27
CA VAL A 10 16.79 3.54 -0.08
C VAL A 10 16.33 3.20 1.34
N LEU A 11 16.89 3.83 2.37
CA LEU A 11 16.43 3.60 3.75
C LEU A 11 14.97 4.00 3.93
N ALA A 12 14.53 5.05 3.24
CA ALA A 12 13.15 5.50 3.27
C ALA A 12 12.17 4.52 2.62
N THR A 13 12.58 3.47 1.90
CA THR A 13 11.62 2.48 1.37
C THR A 13 11.10 1.55 2.47
N ASP A 14 11.82 1.41 3.59
CA ASP A 14 11.37 0.60 4.74
C ASP A 14 9.97 1.03 5.21
N MET A 15 9.07 0.05 5.32
CA MET A 15 7.70 0.25 5.78
C MET A 15 7.61 0.63 7.25
N SER A 16 8.63 0.36 8.07
CA SER A 16 8.71 0.81 9.46
C SER A 16 8.71 2.35 9.56
N MET A 17 9.28 3.03 8.56
CA MET A 17 9.37 4.50 8.50
C MET A 17 8.15 5.16 7.82
N HIS A 18 7.19 4.37 7.33
CA HIS A 18 6.12 4.85 6.44
C HIS A 18 5.30 5.98 7.07
N PHE A 19 4.77 5.76 8.28
CA PHE A 19 3.92 6.75 8.94
C PHE A 19 4.70 8.01 9.33
N GLU A 20 5.92 7.84 9.83
CA GLU A 20 6.77 8.97 10.21
C GLU A 20 7.05 9.88 9.01
N LEU A 21 7.50 9.30 7.89
CA LEU A 21 7.80 10.06 6.67
C LEU A 21 6.55 10.71 6.09
N LEU A 22 5.41 10.00 6.06
CA LEU A 22 4.14 10.55 5.58
C LEU A 22 3.67 11.74 6.44
N THR A 23 3.72 11.62 7.76
CA THR A 23 3.36 12.71 8.68
C THR A 23 4.29 13.91 8.50
N GLN A 24 5.60 13.68 8.38
CA GLN A 24 6.55 14.76 8.10
C GLN A 24 6.26 15.44 6.76
N PHE A 25 5.94 14.67 5.71
CA PHE A 25 5.63 15.20 4.39
C PHE A 25 4.35 16.02 4.40
N GLN A 26 3.32 15.56 5.09
CA GLN A 26 2.08 16.31 5.27
C GLN A 26 2.36 17.66 5.94
N ALA A 27 3.01 17.65 7.11
CA ALA A 27 3.27 18.86 7.87
C ALA A 27 4.22 19.85 7.16
N LYS A 28 5.28 19.35 6.51
CA LYS A 28 6.35 20.20 5.96
C LYS A 28 6.15 20.59 4.49
N VAL A 29 5.34 19.85 3.74
CA VAL A 29 5.18 20.05 2.29
C VAL A 29 3.73 20.24 1.89
N VAL A 30 2.82 19.36 2.32
CA VAL A 30 1.41 19.42 1.90
C VAL A 30 0.70 20.62 2.53
N ASP A 31 0.86 20.81 3.84
CA ASP A 31 0.16 21.82 4.62
C ASP A 31 0.98 23.12 4.76
N ALA A 32 2.12 23.21 4.07
CA ALA A 32 2.95 24.41 4.07
C ALA A 32 2.25 25.55 3.34
N SER A 33 1.83 26.58 4.09
CA SER A 33 1.13 27.76 3.55
C SER A 33 1.91 28.47 2.43
N ALA A 34 3.24 28.49 2.53
CA ALA A 34 4.14 29.06 1.52
C ALA A 34 4.08 28.33 0.16
N LEU A 35 3.58 27.09 0.12
CA LEU A 35 3.45 26.27 -1.09
C LEU A 35 2.01 26.23 -1.62
N CYS A 36 1.06 26.85 -0.91
CA CYS A 36 -0.35 26.84 -1.25
C CYS A 36 -0.63 27.62 -2.56
N GLY A 37 -1.47 27.08 -3.43
CA GLY A 37 -1.84 27.71 -4.70
C GLY A 37 -0.75 27.71 -5.78
N LEU A 38 0.45 27.21 -5.48
CA LEU A 38 1.54 27.09 -6.45
C LEU A 38 1.37 25.87 -7.34
N THR A 39 1.87 25.96 -8.57
CA THR A 39 2.04 24.80 -9.47
C THR A 39 3.10 23.84 -8.92
N SER A 40 3.07 22.57 -9.35
CA SER A 40 4.03 21.54 -8.92
C SER A 40 5.50 21.97 -9.10
N ARG A 41 5.80 22.65 -10.22
CA ARG A 41 7.15 23.19 -10.48
C ARG A 41 7.53 24.31 -9.50
N GLN A 42 6.63 25.26 -9.27
CA GLN A 42 6.87 26.37 -8.34
C GLN A 42 7.03 25.86 -6.91
N LYS A 43 6.25 24.87 -6.49
CA LYS A 43 6.43 24.20 -5.19
C LYS A 43 7.84 23.64 -5.07
N TRP A 44 8.29 22.87 -6.07
CA TRP A 44 9.63 22.29 -6.08
C TRP A 44 10.72 23.35 -6.00
N GLU A 45 10.61 24.44 -6.76
CA GLU A 45 11.58 25.54 -6.74
C GLU A 45 11.63 26.24 -5.37
N ALA A 46 10.47 26.43 -4.72
CA ALA A 46 10.35 27.05 -3.40
C ALA A 46 10.76 26.15 -2.22
N MET A 47 10.84 24.83 -2.40
CA MET A 47 11.25 23.90 -1.35
C MET A 47 12.73 24.08 -0.97
N ASP A 48 12.99 24.05 0.33
CA ASP A 48 14.34 23.92 0.87
C ASP A 48 14.94 22.53 0.58
N GLN A 49 16.22 22.36 0.91
CA GLN A 49 16.92 21.10 0.64
C GLN A 49 16.34 19.90 1.42
N ALA A 50 15.85 20.11 2.63
CA ALA A 50 15.27 19.04 3.45
C ALA A 50 13.89 18.62 2.92
N GLN A 51 13.06 19.59 2.52
CA GLN A 51 11.78 19.36 1.86
C GLN A 51 11.95 18.63 0.52
N LYS A 52 12.97 18.99 -0.28
CA LYS A 52 13.29 18.28 -1.53
C LYS A 52 13.67 16.83 -1.29
N VAL A 53 14.56 16.57 -0.32
CA VAL A 53 14.96 15.20 0.03
C VAL A 53 13.76 14.38 0.52
N LEU A 54 12.96 14.93 1.44
CA LEU A 54 11.74 14.29 1.92
C LEU A 54 10.75 13.99 0.79
N THR A 55 10.59 14.94 -0.14
CA THR A 55 9.73 14.76 -1.31
C THR A 55 10.22 13.62 -2.21
N ILE A 56 11.53 13.50 -2.43
CA ILE A 56 12.10 12.37 -3.19
C ILE A 56 11.93 11.04 -2.44
N GLN A 57 12.08 11.03 -1.11
CA GLN A 57 11.81 9.84 -0.29
C GLN A 57 10.37 9.37 -0.46
N ILE A 58 9.39 10.29 -0.37
CA ILE A 58 7.99 9.98 -0.60
C ILE A 58 7.72 9.54 -2.04
N ALA A 59 8.34 10.18 -3.03
CA ALA A 59 8.25 9.75 -4.42
C ALA A 59 8.70 8.29 -4.59
N MET A 60 9.79 7.90 -3.92
CA MET A 60 10.27 6.52 -3.94
C MET A 60 9.27 5.58 -3.28
N LYS A 61 8.68 5.94 -2.14
CA LYS A 61 7.65 5.11 -1.48
C LYS A 61 6.39 4.95 -2.33
N VAL A 62 5.94 6.02 -2.99
CA VAL A 62 4.82 5.95 -3.95
C VAL A 62 5.16 5.00 -5.09
N SER A 63 6.38 5.04 -5.59
CA SER A 63 6.85 4.15 -6.66
C SER A 63 6.89 2.69 -6.21
N ASP A 64 7.37 2.43 -4.99
CA ASP A 64 7.52 1.09 -4.40
C ASP A 64 6.17 0.36 -4.28
N ILE A 65 5.10 1.09 -3.93
CA ILE A 65 3.72 0.55 -3.90
C ILE A 65 2.91 0.87 -5.17
N GLY A 66 3.58 1.25 -6.26
CA GLY A 66 2.94 1.68 -7.51
C GLY A 66 2.03 0.63 -8.15
N ALA A 67 2.27 -0.66 -7.86
CA ALA A 67 1.42 -1.77 -8.30
C ALA A 67 -0.04 -1.62 -7.84
N CYS A 68 -0.30 -0.89 -6.75
CA CYS A 68 -1.65 -0.61 -6.27
C CYS A 68 -2.46 0.33 -7.17
N ALA A 69 -1.78 1.09 -8.05
CA ALA A 69 -2.39 2.01 -9.00
C ALA A 69 -2.30 1.54 -10.46
N LEU A 70 -1.99 0.26 -10.69
CA LEU A 70 -2.07 -0.35 -12.03
C LEU A 70 -3.51 -0.75 -12.38
N PRO A 71 -3.82 -0.97 -13.67
CA PRO A 71 -5.07 -1.62 -14.08
C PRO A 71 -5.30 -2.93 -13.33
N ILE A 72 -6.56 -3.26 -13.05
CA ILE A 72 -6.92 -4.33 -12.09
C ILE A 72 -6.26 -5.68 -12.42
N GLU A 73 -6.20 -6.08 -13.70
CA GLU A 73 -5.59 -7.34 -14.12
C GLU A 73 -4.11 -7.42 -13.72
N GLN A 74 -3.36 -6.34 -13.93
CA GLN A 74 -1.95 -6.27 -13.57
C GLN A 74 -1.77 -6.20 -12.05
N HIS A 75 -2.64 -5.46 -11.35
CA HIS A 75 -2.63 -5.39 -9.89
C HIS A 75 -2.86 -6.77 -9.26
N MET A 76 -3.78 -7.56 -9.80
CA MET A 76 -4.05 -8.92 -9.32
C MET A 76 -2.87 -9.87 -9.56
N GLU A 77 -2.19 -9.75 -10.71
CA GLU A 77 -0.97 -10.51 -11.01
C GLU A 77 0.17 -10.17 -10.02
N TRP A 78 0.37 -8.88 -9.72
CA TRP A 78 1.35 -8.47 -8.70
C TRP A 78 1.03 -9.02 -7.32
N ASN A 79 -0.24 -8.99 -6.91
CA ASN A 79 -0.65 -9.60 -5.63
C ASN A 79 -0.45 -11.11 -5.61
N SER A 80 -0.66 -11.81 -6.73
CA SER A 80 -0.40 -13.25 -6.84
C SER A 80 1.07 -13.57 -6.61
N ARG A 81 1.97 -12.81 -7.25
CA ARG A 81 3.42 -12.95 -7.06
C ARG A 81 3.86 -12.65 -5.63
N MET A 82 3.35 -11.58 -5.04
CA MET A 82 3.64 -11.21 -3.65
C MET A 82 3.18 -12.29 -2.67
N GLN A 83 1.97 -12.84 -2.88
CA GLN A 83 1.45 -13.93 -2.04
C GLN A 83 2.34 -15.18 -2.12
N GLU A 84 2.73 -15.57 -3.33
CA GLU A 84 3.60 -16.74 -3.52
C GLU A 84 4.97 -16.54 -2.85
N GLU A 85 5.54 -15.34 -2.93
CA GLU A 85 6.78 -15.00 -2.25
C GLU A 85 6.63 -15.10 -0.71
N PHE A 86 5.54 -14.55 -0.16
CA PHE A 86 5.25 -14.58 1.26
C PHE A 86 5.06 -16.02 1.75
N PHE A 87 4.32 -16.84 1.01
CA PHE A 87 4.14 -18.25 1.36
C PHE A 87 5.43 -19.05 1.26
N LYS A 88 6.34 -18.75 0.32
CA LYS A 88 7.69 -19.34 0.30
C LYS A 88 8.52 -18.93 1.50
N GLN A 89 8.36 -17.72 2.02
CA GLN A 89 9.01 -17.32 3.26
C GLN A 89 8.43 -18.07 4.46
N GLY A 90 7.10 -18.17 4.58
CA GLY A 90 6.46 -18.89 5.69
C GLY A 90 6.78 -20.39 5.70
N ASP A 91 6.90 -21.02 4.53
CA ASP A 91 7.37 -22.40 4.42
C ASP A 91 8.81 -22.57 4.93
N ARG A 92 9.69 -21.63 4.57
CA ARG A 92 11.08 -21.62 5.07
C ARG A 92 11.14 -21.41 6.57
N GLU A 93 10.37 -20.48 7.11
CA GLU A 93 10.27 -20.25 8.56
C GLU A 93 9.83 -21.54 9.28
N ARG A 94 8.77 -22.19 8.78
CA ARG A 94 8.28 -23.46 9.32
C ARG A 94 9.32 -24.58 9.25
N ALA A 95 10.06 -24.69 8.15
CA ALA A 95 11.13 -25.68 7.99
C ALA A 95 12.27 -25.48 9.00
N HIS A 96 12.49 -24.26 9.47
CA HIS A 96 13.45 -23.93 10.53
C HIS A 96 12.85 -24.00 11.93
N GLY A 97 11.62 -24.51 12.09
CA GLY A 97 10.94 -24.58 13.38
C GLY A 97 10.43 -23.23 13.91
N LEU A 98 10.39 -22.21 13.07
CA LEU A 98 9.85 -20.89 13.41
C LEU A 98 8.35 -20.81 13.06
N PRO A 99 7.54 -20.07 13.83
CA PRO A 99 6.19 -19.74 13.42
C PRO A 99 6.22 -18.87 12.15
N PRO A 100 5.39 -19.16 11.12
CA PRO A 100 5.29 -18.30 9.96
C PRO A 100 4.87 -16.87 10.31
N SER A 101 5.51 -15.89 9.68
CA SER A 101 5.23 -14.48 9.82
C SER A 101 3.81 -14.12 9.35
N PHE A 102 3.34 -12.93 9.74
CA PHE A 102 2.00 -12.45 9.37
C PHE A 102 1.81 -12.46 7.84
N LEU A 103 0.66 -12.97 7.37
CA LEU A 103 0.31 -13.20 5.95
C LEU A 103 1.14 -14.28 5.21
N MET A 104 2.11 -14.91 5.87
CA MET A 104 3.03 -15.86 5.22
C MET A 104 2.64 -17.33 5.40
N ASP A 105 1.60 -17.62 6.19
CA ASP A 105 1.08 -18.97 6.32
C ASP A 105 0.05 -19.26 5.22
N ARG A 106 0.40 -20.11 4.24
CA ARG A 106 -0.51 -20.55 3.16
C ARG A 106 -1.77 -21.27 3.64
N ARG A 107 -1.84 -21.63 4.92
CA ARG A 107 -3.02 -22.24 5.57
C ARG A 107 -3.99 -21.20 6.13
N LYS A 108 -3.64 -19.91 6.03
CA LYS A 108 -4.42 -18.77 6.54
C LYS A 108 -4.70 -17.79 5.40
N PRO A 109 -5.63 -16.83 5.59
CA PRO A 109 -5.82 -15.74 4.64
C PRO A 109 -4.51 -14.98 4.37
N GLY A 110 -4.05 -15.05 3.12
CA GLY A 110 -2.81 -14.44 2.66
C GLY A 110 -3.00 -13.01 2.12
N VAL A 111 -2.05 -12.59 1.27
CA VAL A 111 -2.04 -11.27 0.65
C VAL A 111 -3.30 -11.03 -0.20
N GLN A 112 -3.78 -12.02 -0.95
CA GLN A 112 -4.95 -11.86 -1.83
C GLN A 112 -6.29 -11.90 -1.10
N ASN A 113 -6.31 -12.07 0.22
CA ASN A 113 -7.57 -12.00 0.95
C ASN A 113 -8.14 -10.58 0.89
N GLY A 114 -9.43 -10.46 0.54
CA GLY A 114 -10.08 -9.16 0.36
C GLY A 114 -9.98 -8.24 1.57
N LYS A 115 -10.16 -8.77 2.80
CA LYS A 115 -10.07 -7.96 4.03
C LYS A 115 -8.67 -7.41 4.26
N ASN A 116 -7.64 -8.21 3.99
CA ASN A 116 -6.24 -7.80 4.12
C ASN A 116 -5.90 -6.68 3.12
N GLN A 117 -6.37 -6.80 1.88
CA GLN A 117 -6.18 -5.76 0.85
C GLN A 117 -6.95 -4.48 1.16
N VAL A 118 -8.21 -4.57 1.58
CA VAL A 118 -8.98 -3.39 2.04
C VAL A 118 -8.23 -2.66 3.15
N GLY A 119 -7.71 -3.38 4.14
CA GLY A 119 -6.90 -2.80 5.20
C GLY A 119 -5.64 -2.11 4.66
N PHE A 120 -4.89 -2.79 3.79
CA PHE A 120 -3.67 -2.25 3.20
C PHE A 120 -3.92 -0.96 2.41
N PHE A 121 -4.95 -0.94 1.56
CA PHE A 121 -5.32 0.26 0.81
C PHE A 121 -5.75 1.40 1.74
N LYS A 122 -6.62 1.12 2.71
CA LYS A 122 -7.15 2.11 3.64
C LYS A 122 -6.06 2.78 4.49
N PHE A 123 -5.10 2.01 5.00
CA PHE A 123 -4.14 2.50 5.98
C PHE A 123 -2.78 2.88 5.38
N ILE A 124 -2.40 2.34 4.23
CA ILE A 124 -1.08 2.57 3.61
C ILE A 124 -1.21 3.29 2.27
N VAL A 125 -1.90 2.68 1.29
CA VAL A 125 -1.87 3.14 -0.10
C VAL A 125 -2.57 4.49 -0.28
N LEU A 126 -3.84 4.56 0.13
CA LEU A 126 -4.67 5.74 -0.13
C LEU A 126 -4.19 6.98 0.63
N PRO A 127 -3.77 6.91 1.91
CA PRO A 127 -3.19 8.07 2.59
C PRO A 127 -1.93 8.60 1.91
N LEU A 128 -1.01 7.72 1.50
CA LEU A 128 0.22 8.10 0.81
C LEU A 128 -0.07 8.76 -0.55
N MET A 129 -0.85 8.11 -1.40
CA MET A 129 -1.18 8.64 -2.73
C MET A 129 -2.01 9.92 -2.65
N SER A 130 -2.91 10.04 -1.67
CA SER A 130 -3.68 11.27 -1.44
C SER A 130 -2.80 12.44 -1.03
N ALA A 131 -1.79 12.23 -0.17
CA ALA A 131 -0.83 13.26 0.16
C ALA A 131 0.03 13.64 -1.06
N TRP A 132 0.43 12.66 -1.86
CA TRP A 132 1.22 12.89 -3.07
C TRP A 132 0.50 13.77 -4.10
N VAL A 133 -0.76 13.46 -4.44
CA VAL A 133 -1.50 14.22 -5.47
C VAL A 133 -1.85 15.64 -5.05
N LYS A 134 -1.91 15.94 -3.73
CA LYS A 134 -2.05 17.32 -3.25
C LYS A 134 -0.83 18.18 -3.61
N VAL A 135 0.36 17.57 -3.68
CA VAL A 135 1.59 18.25 -4.09
C VAL A 135 1.74 18.23 -5.61
N PHE A 136 1.42 17.09 -6.25
CA PHE A 136 1.54 16.84 -7.69
C PHE A 136 0.19 16.42 -8.31
N PRO A 137 -0.72 17.38 -8.60
CA PRO A 137 -2.06 17.09 -9.12
C PRO A 137 -2.08 16.37 -10.47
N GLU A 138 -0.98 16.46 -11.22
CA GLU A 138 -0.80 15.73 -12.49
C GLU A 138 -0.84 14.21 -12.30
N CYS A 139 -0.59 13.71 -11.09
CA CYS A 139 -0.67 12.30 -10.73
C CYS A 139 -2.08 11.85 -10.31
N GLN A 140 -3.13 12.65 -10.49
CA GLN A 140 -4.48 12.33 -10.02
C GLN A 140 -5.03 11.00 -10.58
N SER A 141 -4.65 10.63 -11.81
CA SER A 141 -5.04 9.35 -12.43
C SER A 141 -4.59 8.14 -11.61
N MET A 142 -3.41 8.20 -11.00
CA MET A 142 -2.86 7.16 -10.12
C MET A 142 -3.74 6.95 -8.89
N LEU A 143 -4.15 8.03 -8.20
CA LEU A 143 -5.03 7.93 -7.04
C LEU A 143 -6.42 7.39 -7.45
N ASN A 144 -6.96 7.84 -8.58
CA ASN A 144 -8.24 7.36 -9.08
C ASN A 144 -8.21 5.84 -9.34
N GLN A 145 -7.13 5.34 -9.95
CA GLN A 145 -6.96 3.90 -10.20
C GLN A 145 -6.80 3.11 -8.88
N ALA A 146 -6.03 3.62 -7.93
CA ALA A 146 -5.90 3.00 -6.61
C ALA A 146 -7.24 2.93 -5.86
N GLN A 147 -8.07 3.97 -5.95
CA GLN A 147 -9.43 3.97 -5.40
C GLN A 147 -10.35 2.96 -6.10
N ALA A 148 -10.21 2.78 -7.42
CA ALA A 148 -10.95 1.76 -8.15
C ALA A 148 -10.55 0.34 -7.71
N ASN A 149 -9.25 0.08 -7.56
CA ASN A 149 -8.75 -1.20 -7.04
C ASN A 149 -9.20 -1.44 -5.60
N HIS A 150 -9.21 -0.42 -4.74
CA HIS A 150 -9.74 -0.52 -3.38
C HIS A 150 -11.21 -0.95 -3.36
N LYS A 151 -12.06 -0.31 -4.18
CA LYS A 151 -13.48 -0.69 -4.31
C LYS A 151 -13.66 -2.12 -4.81
N HIS A 152 -12.80 -2.57 -5.72
CA HIS A 152 -12.82 -3.97 -6.17
C HIS A 152 -12.55 -4.93 -5.00
N TRP A 153 -11.56 -4.62 -4.16
CA TRP A 153 -11.28 -5.41 -2.97
C TRP A 153 -12.39 -5.35 -1.92
N GLU A 154 -13.05 -4.20 -1.74
CA GLU A 154 -14.24 -4.09 -0.88
C GLU A 154 -15.36 -5.03 -1.36
N PHE A 155 -15.61 -5.06 -2.68
CA PHE A 155 -16.58 -5.97 -3.28
C PHE A 155 -16.23 -7.45 -3.04
N LEU A 156 -14.98 -7.85 -3.30
CA LEU A 156 -14.52 -9.22 -3.04
C LEU A 156 -14.63 -9.59 -1.56
N ALA A 157 -14.25 -8.68 -0.66
CA ALA A 157 -14.34 -8.92 0.78
C ALA A 157 -15.79 -9.08 1.27
N SER A 158 -16.76 -8.39 0.65
CA SER A 158 -18.19 -8.61 0.94
C SER A 158 -18.70 -9.92 0.38
N ALA A 159 -18.31 -10.31 -0.84
CA ALA A 159 -18.74 -11.56 -1.45
C ALA A 159 -18.23 -12.79 -0.66
N ASP A 160 -17.01 -12.73 -0.14
CA ASP A 160 -16.43 -13.79 0.71
C ASP A 160 -17.24 -14.00 2.02
N LEU A 161 -17.86 -12.94 2.56
CA LEU A 161 -18.71 -13.03 3.75
C LEU A 161 -20.03 -13.74 3.45
N ASP A 162 -20.61 -13.46 2.29
CA ASP A 162 -21.88 -14.06 1.87
C ASP A 162 -21.68 -15.55 1.55
N ALA A 163 -20.63 -15.90 0.81
CA ALA A 163 -20.29 -17.29 0.49
C ALA A 163 -19.94 -18.13 1.74
N GLY A 164 -19.13 -17.57 2.65
CA GLY A 164 -18.82 -18.25 3.92
C GLY A 164 -20.04 -18.38 4.84
N GLY A 165 -20.99 -17.45 4.76
CA GLY A 165 -22.28 -17.51 5.45
C GLY A 165 -23.16 -18.65 4.94
N GLU A 166 -23.26 -18.81 3.61
CA GLU A 166 -24.00 -19.92 2.98
C GLU A 166 -23.38 -21.29 3.29
N GLU A 167 -22.05 -21.39 3.28
CA GLU A 167 -21.33 -22.63 3.60
C GLU A 167 -21.53 -23.04 5.08
N LEU A 168 -21.48 -22.08 6.02
CA LEU A 168 -21.79 -22.27 7.44
C LEU A 168 -23.25 -22.65 7.69
N ILE A 169 -24.20 -22.14 6.91
CA ILE A 169 -25.61 -22.53 6.99
C ILE A 169 -25.79 -23.96 6.48
N SER A 170 -25.10 -24.35 5.40
CA SER A 170 -25.18 -25.72 4.86
C SER A 170 -24.56 -26.77 5.79
N LEU A 171 -23.44 -26.44 6.46
CA LEU A 171 -22.80 -27.29 7.47
C LEU A 171 -23.69 -27.48 8.71
N ARG A 172 -24.38 -26.43 9.17
CA ARG A 172 -25.34 -26.52 10.27
C ARG A 172 -26.63 -27.28 9.92
N ALA A 173 -26.97 -27.37 8.63
CA ALA A 173 -28.10 -28.14 8.14
C ALA A 173 -27.78 -29.64 8.02
N SER A 174 -26.51 -30.00 7.80
CA SER A 174 -26.05 -31.39 7.68
C SER A 174 -25.75 -32.06 9.03
N ASP A 175 -25.43 -31.29 10.08
CA ASP A 175 -25.30 -31.80 11.46
C ASP A 175 -26.64 -32.09 12.17
N LYS A 176 -27.78 -31.88 11.50
CA LYS A 176 -29.14 -32.14 12.03
C LYS A 176 -29.83 -33.38 11.46
N GLN A 177 -29.10 -34.23 10.72
CA GLN A 177 -29.54 -35.54 10.25
C GLN A 177 -28.76 -36.66 10.93
#